data_AF-A0AAE9YJ68-F1
#
_entry.id   AF-A0AAE9YJ68-F1
#
_cell.length_a   1.000
_cell.length_b   1.000
_cell.length_c   1.000
_cell.angle_alpha   90.00
_cell.angle_beta   90.00
_cell.angle_gamma   90.00
#
_symmetry.space_group_name_H-M   'P 1'
#
loop_
_entity.id
_entity.type
_entity.pdbx_description
1 polymer ?
#
loop_
_entity_poly.entity_id
_entity_poly.type
_entity_poly.pdbx_seq_one_letter_code
_entity_poly.pdbx_strand_id
1 'polypeptide(L)'
;MTRPPVEPDDRADADLAPYVPLASEAPVADTPMWLSHHWPDQYERCAVVAGRHVCRRCLWMYPVALVAAVVAAVGPWWPRDLDAVLIPLLPLPAVVDFVADNLHLVRYSARRQAALSALGAVAAGAGYLRYLEDPADPVVWATVLAYGAACLAAVVVGHLRARR
;
A
#
# COMPACT_ATOMS: atom_id res chain seq x y z
N MET A 1 -68.12 4.59 -9.90
CA MET A 1 -67.68 4.84 -8.51
C MET A 1 -66.26 5.36 -8.55
N THR A 2 -66.07 6.67 -8.44
CA THR A 2 -64.75 7.32 -8.40
C THR A 2 -64.33 7.51 -6.95
N ARG A 3 -63.11 7.10 -6.61
CA ARG A 3 -62.53 7.24 -5.26
C ARG A 3 -62.25 8.73 -5.00
N PRO A 4 -62.57 9.28 -3.83
CA PRO A 4 -62.28 10.68 -3.53
C PRO A 4 -60.76 10.92 -3.49
N PRO A 5 -60.30 12.14 -3.83
CA PRO A 5 -58.89 12.51 -3.72
C PRO A 5 -58.45 12.45 -2.26
N VAL A 6 -57.26 11.89 -2.01
CA VAL A 6 -56.62 11.91 -0.70
C VAL A 6 -56.00 13.29 -0.52
N GLU A 7 -56.50 14.07 0.43
CA GLU A 7 -55.86 15.32 0.85
C GLU A 7 -54.50 14.99 1.48
N PRO A 8 -53.42 15.69 1.11
CA PRO A 8 -52.13 15.53 1.77
C PRO A 8 -52.26 15.90 3.24
N ASP A 9 -51.86 14.98 4.12
CA ASP A 9 -51.81 15.23 5.55
C ASP A 9 -50.56 16.06 5.88
N ASP A 10 -50.71 17.39 5.84
CA ASP A 10 -49.66 18.37 6.16
C ASP A 10 -49.14 18.24 7.61
N ARG A 11 -49.73 17.38 8.44
CA ARG A 11 -49.28 17.12 9.82
C ARG A 11 -48.18 16.07 9.92
N ALA A 12 -47.93 15.30 8.86
CA ALA A 12 -46.91 14.25 8.88
C ALA A 12 -45.47 14.80 8.90
N ASP A 13 -45.24 16.02 8.41
CA ASP A 13 -43.91 16.64 8.33
C ASP A 13 -43.52 17.46 9.57
N ALA A 14 -44.45 17.70 10.50
CA ALA A 14 -44.23 18.60 11.64
C ALA A 14 -43.38 18.00 12.78
N ASP A 15 -43.20 16.67 12.80
CA ASP A 15 -42.51 15.94 13.88
C ASP A 15 -41.19 15.29 13.45
N LEU A 16 -40.72 15.54 12.23
CA LEU A 16 -39.39 15.12 11.81
C LEU A 16 -38.37 16.09 12.42
N ALA A 17 -37.72 15.63 13.49
CA ALA A 17 -36.54 16.30 14.03
C ALA A 17 -35.58 16.68 12.88
N PRO A 18 -34.91 17.86 12.95
CA PRO A 18 -34.01 18.29 11.88
C PRO A 18 -33.07 17.16 11.51
N TYR A 19 -33.01 16.81 10.22
CA TYR A 19 -32.05 15.84 9.73
C TYR A 19 -30.65 16.33 10.11
N VAL A 20 -30.07 15.72 11.14
CA VAL A 20 -28.67 15.87 11.49
C VAL A 20 -27.96 14.78 10.68
N PRO A 21 -27.18 15.12 9.65
CA PRO A 21 -26.38 14.13 8.96
C PRO A 21 -25.54 13.41 10.01
N LEU A 22 -25.70 12.10 10.14
CA LEU A 22 -24.70 11.27 10.82
C LEU A 22 -23.37 11.63 10.15
N ALA A 23 -22.38 11.99 10.97
CA ALA A 23 -21.06 12.42 10.50
C ALA A 23 -20.65 11.65 9.24
N SER A 24 -20.31 12.40 8.17
CA SER A 24 -20.02 11.92 6.81
C SER A 24 -19.67 10.43 6.76
N GLU A 25 -20.48 9.63 6.08
CA GLU A 25 -20.19 8.21 5.87
C GLU A 25 -18.71 8.02 5.57
N ALA A 26 -18.05 7.13 6.33
CA ALA A 26 -16.62 6.89 6.14
C ALA A 26 -16.38 6.58 4.66
N PRO A 27 -15.40 7.24 4.02
CA PRO A 27 -15.21 7.13 2.58
C PRO A 27 -15.02 5.64 2.22
N VAL A 28 -15.95 5.11 1.42
CA VAL A 28 -15.92 3.70 1.00
C VAL A 28 -14.83 3.55 -0.04
N ALA A 29 -13.93 2.59 0.17
CA ALA A 29 -12.90 2.30 -0.82
C ALA A 29 -13.53 1.65 -2.06
N ASP A 30 -13.41 2.32 -3.21
CA ASP A 30 -13.90 1.82 -4.51
C ASP A 30 -13.05 0.68 -5.11
N THR A 31 -12.00 0.23 -4.40
CA THR A 31 -11.14 -0.88 -4.84
C THR A 31 -10.83 -1.81 -3.66
N PRO A 32 -10.78 -3.15 -3.87
CA PRO A 32 -10.43 -4.08 -2.82
C PRO A 32 -9.11 -3.75 -2.12
N MET A 33 -9.07 -3.95 -0.80
CA MET A 33 -7.92 -3.62 0.06
C MET A 33 -6.60 -4.30 -0.33
N TRP A 34 -6.65 -5.38 -1.12
CA TRP A 34 -5.44 -6.07 -1.60
C TRP A 34 -4.77 -5.37 -2.80
N LEU A 35 -5.43 -4.39 -3.44
CA LEU A 35 -4.88 -3.66 -4.59
C LEU A 35 -4.29 -2.30 -4.20
N SER A 36 -4.97 -1.51 -3.38
CA SER A 36 -4.52 -0.16 -3.00
C SER A 36 -4.07 -0.04 -1.55
N HIS A 37 -4.71 -0.73 -0.60
CA HIS A 37 -4.58 -0.49 0.84
C HIS A 37 -4.59 1.01 1.21
N HIS A 38 -5.25 1.83 0.40
CA HIS A 38 -5.33 3.27 0.56
C HIS A 38 -6.80 3.67 0.60
N TRP A 39 -7.12 4.58 1.50
CA TRP A 39 -8.42 5.23 1.54
C TRP A 39 -8.56 6.26 0.39
N PRO A 40 -9.77 6.67 0.02
CA PRO A 40 -9.99 7.60 -1.10
C PRO A 40 -9.21 8.92 -1.02
N ASP A 41 -8.97 9.44 0.19
CA ASP A 41 -8.16 10.64 0.46
C ASP A 41 -6.65 10.44 0.18
N GLN A 42 -6.23 9.19 -0.06
CA GLN A 42 -4.85 8.78 -0.30
C GLN A 42 -4.61 8.23 -1.72
N TYR A 43 -5.57 8.39 -2.63
CA TYR A 43 -5.48 7.85 -3.98
C TYR A 43 -4.39 8.49 -4.84
N GLU A 44 -3.78 9.61 -4.43
CA GLU A 44 -2.56 10.14 -5.05
C GLU A 44 -1.39 9.13 -5.03
N ARG A 45 -1.41 8.19 -4.08
CA ARG A 45 -0.46 7.09 -3.92
C ARG A 45 -0.74 5.91 -4.85
N CYS A 46 -1.90 5.90 -5.49
CA CYS A 46 -2.36 4.88 -6.42
C CYS A 46 -2.16 5.29 -7.88
N ALA A 47 -2.05 4.31 -8.77
CA ALA A 47 -2.24 4.45 -10.21
C ALA A 47 -3.58 3.81 -10.59
N VAL A 48 -4.20 4.26 -11.68
CA VAL A 48 -5.43 3.65 -12.18
C VAL A 48 -5.08 2.64 -13.27
N VAL A 49 -5.41 1.38 -13.05
CA VAL A 49 -5.19 0.28 -14.01
C VAL A 49 -6.53 -0.38 -14.29
N ALA A 50 -6.98 -0.34 -15.54
CA ALA A 50 -8.29 -0.87 -15.96
C ALA A 50 -9.46 -0.38 -15.07
N GLY A 51 -9.46 0.91 -14.72
CA GLY A 51 -10.50 1.53 -13.88
C GLY A 51 -10.39 1.25 -12.38
N ARG A 52 -9.33 0.58 -11.89
CA ARG A 52 -9.14 0.29 -10.46
C ARG A 52 -7.90 0.99 -9.89
N HIS A 53 -7.97 1.39 -8.62
CA HIS A 53 -6.85 1.99 -7.92
C HIS A 53 -5.86 0.91 -7.45
N VAL A 54 -4.64 0.94 -7.97
CA VAL A 54 -3.57 0.01 -7.60
C VAL A 54 -2.45 0.80 -6.93
N CYS A 55 -1.96 0.32 -5.78
CA CYS A 55 -0.85 0.94 -5.08
C CYS A 55 0.37 1.05 -6.01
N ARG A 56 0.93 2.25 -6.17
CA ARG A 56 2.09 2.45 -7.05
C ARG A 56 3.31 1.65 -6.58
N ARG A 57 3.51 1.48 -5.26
CA ARG A 57 4.62 0.64 -4.74
C ARG A 57 4.49 -0.79 -5.24
N CYS A 58 3.32 -1.40 -5.05
CA CYS A 58 3.04 -2.76 -5.49
C CYS A 58 3.12 -2.92 -7.01
N LEU A 59 2.61 -1.93 -7.76
CA LEU A 59 2.63 -1.93 -9.21
C LEU A 59 4.06 -1.98 -9.78
N TRP A 60 5.03 -1.35 -9.12
CA TRP A 60 6.44 -1.44 -9.50
C TRP A 60 7.13 -2.66 -8.87
N MET A 61 6.86 -2.93 -7.60
CA MET A 61 7.57 -3.95 -6.83
C MET A 61 7.33 -5.36 -7.36
N TYR A 62 6.07 -5.76 -7.56
CA TYR A 62 5.76 -7.13 -7.94
C TYR A 62 6.28 -7.53 -9.33
N PRO A 63 6.02 -6.78 -10.43
CA PRO A 63 6.51 -7.20 -11.73
C PRO A 63 8.04 -7.14 -11.81
N VAL A 64 8.69 -6.14 -11.20
CA VAL A 64 10.15 -6.05 -11.20
C VAL A 64 10.77 -7.18 -10.39
N ALA A 65 10.24 -7.49 -9.21
CA ALA A 65 10.73 -8.61 -8.40
C ALA A 65 10.53 -9.95 -9.08
N LEU A 66 9.39 -10.16 -9.75
CA LEU A 66 9.15 -11.38 -10.53
C LEU A 66 10.14 -11.52 -11.68
N VAL A 67 10.33 -10.46 -12.48
CA VAL A 67 11.32 -10.47 -13.57
C VAL A 67 12.71 -10.72 -13.02
N ALA A 68 13.12 -10.02 -11.96
CA ALA A 68 14.39 -10.25 -11.30
C ALA A 68 14.54 -11.70 -10.83
N ALA A 69 13.55 -12.29 -10.15
CA ALA A 69 13.60 -13.69 -9.72
C ALA A 69 13.78 -14.66 -10.90
N VAL A 70 13.05 -14.46 -12.01
CA VAL A 70 13.17 -15.30 -13.21
C VAL A 70 14.55 -15.19 -13.82
N VAL A 71 15.06 -13.96 -13.99
CA VAL A 71 16.41 -13.77 -14.50
C VAL A 71 17.38 -14.48 -13.54
N ALA A 72 17.23 -14.37 -12.20
CA ALA A 72 18.13 -14.93 -11.15
C ALA A 72 18.26 -16.43 -11.27
N ALA A 73 17.14 -17.08 -11.56
CA ALA A 73 17.07 -18.51 -11.72
C ALA A 73 17.83 -18.99 -12.98
N VAL A 74 17.84 -18.19 -14.06
CA VAL A 74 18.29 -18.65 -15.38
C VAL A 74 19.77 -18.33 -15.69
N GLY A 75 20.42 -17.39 -15.01
CA GLY A 75 21.80 -17.02 -15.34
C GLY A 75 22.61 -16.31 -14.24
N PRO A 76 23.91 -16.04 -14.49
CA PRO A 76 24.86 -15.52 -13.50
C PRO A 76 24.83 -13.99 -13.31
N TRP A 77 23.73 -13.32 -13.68
CA TRP A 77 23.63 -11.86 -13.63
C TRP A 77 23.47 -11.32 -12.19
N TRP A 78 23.09 -12.17 -11.24
CA TRP A 78 22.99 -11.83 -9.82
C TRP A 78 24.12 -12.50 -9.03
N PRO A 79 24.97 -11.73 -8.33
CA PRO A 79 26.11 -12.25 -7.59
C PRO A 79 25.65 -12.85 -6.25
N ARG A 80 25.30 -14.15 -6.25
CA ARG A 80 24.77 -14.87 -5.07
C ARG A 80 25.69 -14.83 -3.85
N ASP A 81 27.00 -14.69 -4.06
CA ASP A 81 28.00 -14.53 -3.00
C ASP A 81 27.83 -13.22 -2.21
N LEU A 82 27.13 -12.24 -2.77
CA LEU A 82 26.84 -10.95 -2.15
C LEU A 82 25.41 -10.87 -1.57
N ASP A 83 24.66 -11.96 -1.52
CA ASP A 83 23.26 -11.98 -1.08
C ASP A 83 23.06 -11.36 0.31
N ALA A 84 23.93 -11.71 1.26
CA ALA A 84 23.89 -11.19 2.64
C ALA A 84 24.04 -9.66 2.72
N VAL A 85 24.56 -9.02 1.66
CA VAL A 85 24.74 -7.56 1.57
C VAL A 85 23.68 -6.94 0.67
N LEU A 86 23.50 -7.45 -0.55
CA LEU A 86 22.63 -6.83 -1.56
C LEU A 86 21.15 -6.94 -1.21
N ILE A 87 20.71 -8.06 -0.64
CA ILE A 87 19.31 -8.28 -0.27
C ILE A 87 18.82 -7.27 0.77
N PRO A 88 19.56 -6.98 1.86
CA PRO A 88 19.18 -5.89 2.74
C PRO A 88 19.49 -4.51 2.14
N LEU A 89 20.64 -4.31 1.51
CA LEU A 89 21.08 -2.95 1.16
C LEU A 89 20.24 -2.30 0.04
N LEU A 90 19.84 -3.04 -0.99
CA LEU A 90 19.11 -2.45 -2.13
C LEU A 90 17.67 -1.99 -1.80
N PRO A 91 16.89 -2.70 -0.95
CA PRO A 91 15.58 -2.22 -0.51
C PRO A 91 15.66 -1.08 0.51
N LEU A 92 16.78 -0.89 1.21
CA LEU A 92 16.92 0.09 2.29
C LEU A 92 16.46 1.50 1.89
N PRO A 93 16.83 2.08 0.72
CA PRO A 93 16.32 3.39 0.30
C PRO A 93 14.79 3.46 0.19
N ALA A 94 14.13 2.41 -0.27
CA ALA A 94 12.67 2.36 -0.38
C ALA A 94 12.00 2.29 1.00
N VAL A 95 12.62 1.58 1.95
CA VAL A 95 12.19 1.52 3.35
C VAL A 95 12.37 2.87 4.02
N VAL A 96 13.51 3.54 3.83
CA VAL A 96 13.76 4.89 4.35
C VAL A 96 12.74 5.89 3.81
N ASP A 97 12.45 5.86 2.51
CA ASP A 97 11.40 6.70 1.91
C ASP A 97 10.02 6.38 2.49
N PHE A 98 9.67 5.10 2.66
CA PHE A 98 8.41 4.69 3.30
C PHE A 98 8.28 5.26 4.71
N VAL A 99 9.33 5.10 5.52
CA VAL A 99 9.35 5.54 6.92
C VAL A 99 9.24 7.05 6.98
N ALA A 100 10.03 7.78 6.17
CA ALA A 100 10.01 9.23 6.17
C ALA A 100 8.65 9.79 5.72
N ASP A 101 8.01 9.17 4.74
CA ASP A 101 6.69 9.55 4.23
C ASP A 101 5.58 9.29 5.27
N ASN A 102 5.57 8.13 5.94
CA ASN A 102 4.60 7.82 7.00
C ASN A 102 4.79 8.65 8.28
N LEU A 103 6.01 9.12 8.53
CA LEU A 103 6.28 10.07 9.61
C LEU A 103 6.06 11.54 9.21
N HIS A 104 5.58 11.79 7.98
CA HIS A 104 5.37 13.11 7.41
C HIS A 104 6.63 14.01 7.38
N LEU A 105 7.82 13.40 7.31
CA LEU A 105 9.11 14.10 7.23
C LEU A 105 9.45 14.53 5.81
N VAL A 106 8.86 13.90 4.81
CA VAL A 106 9.04 14.22 3.39
C VAL A 106 7.68 14.32 2.70
N ARG A 107 7.60 15.16 1.66
CA ARG A 107 6.41 15.19 0.80
C ARG A 107 6.39 13.98 -0.13
N TYR A 108 5.20 13.45 -0.34
CA TYR A 108 4.97 12.37 -1.31
C TYR A 108 5.49 12.76 -2.71
N SER A 109 6.12 11.81 -3.38
CA SER A 109 6.56 11.93 -4.78
C SER A 109 6.43 10.58 -5.47
N ALA A 110 5.52 10.51 -6.44
CA ALA A 110 5.28 9.28 -7.19
C ALA A 110 6.53 8.77 -7.93
N ARG A 111 7.34 9.68 -8.50
CA ARG A 111 8.55 9.32 -9.24
C ARG A 111 9.61 8.71 -8.32
N ARG A 112 9.81 9.34 -7.16
CA ARG A 112 10.77 8.84 -6.15
C ARG A 112 10.31 7.49 -5.61
N GLN A 113 9.04 7.37 -5.24
CA GLN A 113 8.47 6.12 -4.76
C GLN A 113 8.62 4.99 -5.79
N ALA A 114 8.31 5.24 -7.07
CA ALA A 114 8.46 4.27 -8.14
C ALA A 114 9.92 3.83 -8.32
N ALA A 115 10.85 4.78 -8.42
CA ALA A 115 12.27 4.49 -8.61
C ALA A 115 12.86 3.66 -7.46
N LEU A 116 12.58 4.05 -6.22
CA LEU A 116 13.09 3.34 -5.05
C LEU A 116 12.43 1.96 -4.90
N SER A 117 11.12 1.85 -5.17
CA SER A 117 10.43 0.54 -5.14
C SER A 117 10.98 -0.40 -6.20
N ALA A 118 11.24 0.08 -7.42
CA ALA A 118 11.83 -0.72 -8.48
C ALA A 118 13.27 -1.17 -8.14
N LEU A 119 14.09 -0.29 -7.56
CA LEU A 119 15.43 -0.64 -7.09
C LEU A 119 15.40 -1.75 -6.04
N GLY A 120 14.58 -1.58 -5.00
CA GLY A 120 14.43 -2.58 -3.94
C GLY A 120 13.85 -3.90 -4.45
N ALA A 121 12.99 -3.85 -5.47
CA ALA A 121 12.36 -5.03 -6.06
C ALA A 121 13.35 -5.97 -6.73
N VAL A 122 14.48 -5.46 -7.25
CA VAL A 122 15.53 -6.31 -7.82
C VAL A 122 16.07 -7.28 -6.75
N ALA A 123 16.43 -6.75 -5.57
CA ALA A 123 16.85 -7.57 -4.43
C ALA A 123 15.71 -8.44 -3.88
N ALA A 124 14.48 -7.95 -3.87
CA ALA A 124 13.33 -8.74 -3.44
C ALA A 124 13.14 -9.99 -4.34
N GLY A 125 13.36 -9.87 -5.65
CA GLY A 125 13.33 -11.01 -6.57
C GLY A 125 14.38 -12.07 -6.24
N ALA A 126 15.62 -11.66 -5.97
CA ALA A 126 16.67 -12.57 -5.50
C ALA A 126 16.32 -13.20 -4.14
N GLY A 127 15.76 -12.42 -3.22
CA GLY A 127 15.26 -12.91 -1.93
C GLY A 127 14.12 -13.94 -2.07
N TYR A 128 13.21 -13.75 -3.03
CA TYR A 128 12.17 -14.73 -3.33
C TYR A 128 12.75 -16.04 -3.84
N LEU A 129 13.76 -15.99 -4.70
CA LEU A 129 14.43 -17.20 -5.15
C LEU A 129 15.09 -17.94 -3.99
N ARG A 130 15.83 -17.22 -3.12
CA ARG A 130 16.39 -17.82 -1.89
C ARG A 130 15.33 -18.44 -0.99
N TYR A 131 14.20 -17.76 -0.80
CA TYR A 131 13.08 -18.30 -0.01
C TYR A 131 12.49 -19.57 -0.63
N LEU A 132 12.40 -19.65 -1.96
CA LEU A 132 11.92 -20.85 -2.65
C LEU A 132 12.93 -22.00 -2.55
N GLU A 133 14.23 -21.71 -2.49
CA GLU A 133 15.30 -22.69 -2.29
C GLU A 133 15.37 -23.17 -0.82
N ASP A 134 15.29 -22.25 0.13
CA ASP A 134 15.26 -22.49 1.58
C ASP A 134 14.25 -21.56 2.28
N PRO A 135 13.06 -22.07 2.63
CA PRO A 135 12.04 -21.28 3.32
C PRO A 135 12.44 -20.79 4.72
N ALA A 136 13.49 -21.36 5.31
CA ALA A 136 14.02 -20.95 6.61
C ALA A 136 15.25 -20.01 6.48
N ASP A 137 15.56 -19.54 5.27
CA ASP A 137 16.74 -18.74 5.00
C ASP A 137 16.84 -17.51 5.94
N PRO A 138 17.90 -17.41 6.75
CA PRO A 138 18.02 -16.37 7.76
C PRO A 138 18.23 -14.97 7.17
N VAL A 139 18.83 -14.84 5.98
CA VAL A 139 19.04 -13.54 5.33
C VAL A 139 17.69 -12.97 4.91
N VAL A 140 16.84 -13.80 4.31
CA VAL A 140 15.48 -13.41 3.92
C VAL A 140 14.68 -12.99 5.15
N TRP A 141 14.60 -13.84 6.17
CA TRP A 141 13.79 -13.55 7.35
C TRP A 141 14.32 -12.37 8.17
N ALA A 142 15.64 -12.23 8.33
CA ALA A 142 16.21 -11.06 9.01
C ALA A 142 15.85 -9.76 8.29
N THR A 143 15.93 -9.74 6.95
CA THR A 143 15.57 -8.58 6.14
C THR A 143 14.07 -8.25 6.26
N VAL A 144 13.22 -9.27 6.10
CA VAL A 144 11.75 -9.14 6.20
C VAL A 144 11.34 -8.63 7.59
N LEU A 145 11.87 -9.22 8.66
CA LEU A 145 11.53 -8.84 10.02
C LEU A 145 12.03 -7.43 10.35
N ALA A 146 13.26 -7.09 9.99
CA ALA A 146 13.82 -5.77 10.26
C ALA A 146 13.04 -4.66 9.54
N TYR A 147 12.78 -4.82 8.23
CA TYR A 147 12.07 -3.82 7.44
C TYR A 147 10.57 -3.80 7.72
N GLY A 148 9.95 -4.97 7.92
CA GLY A 148 8.57 -5.07 8.36
C GLY A 148 8.34 -4.35 9.68
N ALA A 149 9.22 -4.57 10.68
CA ALA A 149 9.13 -3.89 11.97
C ALA A 149 9.33 -2.37 11.86
N ALA A 150 10.31 -1.91 11.07
CA ALA A 150 10.56 -0.49 10.86
C ALA A 150 9.36 0.21 10.18
N CYS A 151 8.81 -0.39 9.13
CA CYS A 151 7.63 0.13 8.43
C CYS A 151 6.39 0.15 9.33
N LEU A 152 6.15 -0.94 10.08
CA LEU A 152 5.03 -1.00 11.02
C LEU A 152 5.14 0.08 12.09
N ALA A 153 6.32 0.23 12.70
CA ALA A 153 6.57 1.27 13.69
C ALA A 153 6.32 2.67 13.12
N ALA A 154 6.75 2.95 11.89
CA ALA A 154 6.52 4.23 11.24
C ALA A 154 5.04 4.53 11.02
N VAL A 155 4.26 3.56 10.54
CA VAL A 155 2.79 3.70 10.37
C VAL A 155 2.12 3.96 11.71
N VAL A 156 2.42 3.16 12.74
CA VAL A 156 1.83 3.29 14.08
C VAL A 156 2.17 4.66 14.68
N VAL A 157 3.44 5.06 14.65
CA VAL A 157 3.88 6.35 15.21
C VAL A 157 3.30 7.52 14.43
N GLY A 158 3.27 7.46 13.10
CA GLY A 158 2.67 8.49 12.25
C GLY A 158 1.20 8.69 12.58
N HIS A 159 0.44 7.59 12.66
CA HIS A 159 -0.98 7.61 13.01
C HIS A 159 -1.25 8.14 14.42
N LEU A 160 -0.45 7.74 15.41
CA LEU A 160 -0.59 8.24 16.79
C LEU A 160 -0.30 9.75 16.90
N ARG A 161 0.61 10.28 16.07
CA ARG A 161 0.93 11.72 16.04
C ARG A 161 -0.17 12.54 15.37
N ALA A 162 -0.79 12.03 14.30
CA ALA A 162 -1.88 12.71 13.61
C ALA A 162 -3.18 12.82 14.43
N ARG A 163 -3.32 12.02 15.50
CA ARG A 163 -4.49 12.04 16.39
C ARG A 163 -4.35 12.99 17.60
N ARG A 164 -3.18 13.58 17.81
CA ARG A 164 -2.91 14.53 18.91
C ARG A 164 -3.06 15.95 18.40
#